data_AF-A0A8J2FAN4-F1
#
_entry.id   AF-A0A8J2FAN4-F1
#
_cell.length_a   1.000
_cell.length_b   1.000
_cell.length_c   1.000
_cell.angle_alpha   90.00
_cell.angle_beta   90.00
_cell.angle_gamma   90.00
#
_symmetry.space_group_name_H-M   'P 1'
#
loop_
_entity.id
_entity.type
_entity.pdbx_description
1 polymer ?
#
loop_
_entity_poly.entity_id
_entity_poly.type
_entity_poly.pdbx_seq_one_letter_code
_entity_poly.pdbx_strand_id
1 'polypeptide(L)'
;MAFLSFNPHNASALEYHQGDDVEAEDVLRKELPLKYTWVIWEQIMQASDGKAAQYSDATHKVAPFGTVQDFWKLWNHMPQPSELLDQKRMVREQPDGLHVIDAIMIFRDGIRPEWEDKLNASGGHFQFQLKPASGGGQIDEYWNNLVLGMIGGTIEPVDMITGVRLVDKLSGPRQANGIRIEVWFTDYDNTTAVNTLKKNVEKCMATRLDGVQGIVPKCDAKTHQSSQKH
;
A
#
# COMPACT_ATOMS: atom_id res chain seq x y z
N MET A 1 6.50 33.64 16.95
CA MET A 1 5.95 32.91 15.79
C MET A 1 7.13 32.31 15.04
N ALA A 2 7.21 30.98 15.02
CA ALA A 2 8.21 30.27 14.23
C ALA A 2 7.53 29.82 12.94
N PHE A 3 8.07 30.25 11.79
CA PHE A 3 7.60 29.80 10.48
C PHE A 3 8.70 28.97 9.85
N LEU A 4 8.33 27.82 9.30
CA LEU A 4 9.22 27.00 8.50
C LEU A 4 8.78 27.16 7.04
N SER A 5 9.59 27.85 6.23
CA SER A 5 9.37 27.99 4.78
C SER A 5 10.68 27.83 4.03
N PHE A 6 10.67 27.05 2.95
CA PHE A 6 11.77 26.96 1.99
C PHE A 6 11.68 28.03 0.88
N ASN A 7 10.63 28.88 0.89
CA ASN A 7 10.35 29.86 -0.17
C ASN A 7 10.18 31.27 0.43
N PRO A 8 11.09 32.23 0.13
CA PRO A 8 11.04 33.59 0.66
C PRO A 8 9.89 34.44 0.09
N HIS A 9 9.19 33.97 -0.95
CA HIS A 9 8.07 34.68 -1.58
C HIS A 9 6.71 34.06 -1.27
N ASN A 10 6.66 32.95 -0.54
CA ASN A 10 5.40 32.30 -0.19
C ASN A 10 5.00 32.68 1.24
N ALA A 11 4.06 33.62 1.36
CA ALA A 11 3.43 34.02 2.62
C ALA A 11 2.39 33.00 3.12
N SER A 12 2.19 31.88 2.41
CA SER A 12 1.55 30.67 2.93
C SER A 12 2.47 30.00 3.96
N ALA A 13 2.84 30.72 5.00
CA ALA A 13 3.48 30.13 6.13
C ALA A 13 2.48 29.14 6.73
N LEU A 14 2.85 27.86 6.80
CA LEU A 14 2.19 26.93 7.71
C LEU A 14 2.38 27.54 9.10
N GLU A 15 1.32 28.17 9.63
CA GLU A 15 1.35 28.74 10.96
C GLU A 15 1.49 27.58 11.94
N TYR A 16 2.69 27.38 12.47
CA TYR A 16 2.88 26.50 13.60
C TYR A 16 2.36 27.22 14.84
N HIS A 17 1.12 26.94 15.23
CA HIS A 17 0.61 27.34 16.53
C HIS A 17 1.40 26.61 17.62
N GLN A 18 2.39 27.30 18.20
CA GLN A 18 3.14 26.85 19.38
C GLN A 18 2.41 27.19 20.69
N GLY A 19 1.09 27.34 20.66
CA GLY A 19 0.31 27.50 21.89
C GLY A 19 0.09 26.15 22.54
N ASP A 20 0.10 26.10 23.87
CA ASP A 20 -0.49 25.01 24.65
C ASP A 20 -2.01 25.01 24.40
N ASP A 21 -2.42 24.64 23.21
CA ASP A 21 -3.82 24.51 22.83
C ASP A 21 -4.30 23.17 23.40
N VAL A 22 -4.77 23.24 24.64
CA VAL A 22 -5.29 22.08 25.40
C VAL A 22 -6.43 21.41 24.62
N GLU A 23 -7.21 22.15 23.83
CA GLU A 23 -8.23 21.58 22.96
C GLU A 23 -7.62 20.81 21.79
N ALA A 24 -6.56 21.34 21.16
CA ALA A 24 -5.83 20.60 20.12
C ALA A 24 -5.16 19.33 20.67
N GLU A 25 -4.57 19.39 21.87
CA GLU A 25 -4.03 18.19 22.53
C GLU A 25 -5.12 17.16 22.83
N ASP A 26 -6.29 17.57 23.33
CA ASP A 26 -7.40 16.67 23.60
C ASP A 26 -8.00 16.07 22.32
N VAL A 27 -8.03 16.84 21.22
CA VAL A 27 -8.40 16.34 19.90
C VAL A 27 -7.38 15.31 19.39
N LEU A 28 -6.08 15.54 19.59
CA LEU A 28 -5.02 14.58 19.21
C LEU A 28 -5.05 13.29 20.06
N ARG A 29 -5.47 13.41 21.34
CA ARG A 29 -5.68 12.27 22.25
C ARG A 29 -6.89 11.41 21.88
N LYS A 30 -7.86 11.98 21.16
CA LYS A 30 -9.04 11.24 20.70
C LYS A 30 -8.68 10.37 19.49
N GLU A 31 -8.96 9.08 19.61
CA GLU A 31 -8.79 8.15 18.48
C GLU A 31 -9.61 8.61 17.28
N LEU A 32 -8.95 8.72 16.12
CA LEU A 32 -9.56 9.09 14.86
C LEU A 32 -9.87 7.80 14.09
N PRO A 33 -11.14 7.34 14.07
CA PRO A 33 -11.49 6.07 13.43
C PRO A 33 -11.36 6.16 11.92
N LEU A 34 -10.85 5.09 11.32
CA LEU A 34 -10.89 4.89 9.87
C LEU A 34 -12.24 4.32 9.45
N LYS A 35 -12.60 4.48 8.16
CA LYS A 35 -13.85 3.93 7.62
C LYS A 35 -13.93 2.41 7.71
N TYR A 36 -12.78 1.74 7.57
CA TYR A 36 -12.63 0.29 7.69
C TYR A 36 -11.48 -0.03 8.64
N THR A 37 -11.59 -1.16 9.33
CA THR A 37 -10.42 -1.81 9.93
C THR A 37 -9.62 -2.48 8.82
N TRP A 38 -8.31 -2.31 8.88
CA TRP A 38 -7.36 -2.89 7.93
C TRP A 38 -6.41 -3.83 8.67
N VAL A 39 -5.78 -4.74 7.93
CA VAL A 39 -4.84 -5.73 8.45
C VAL A 39 -3.60 -5.70 7.57
N ILE A 40 -2.44 -5.56 8.20
CA ILE A 40 -1.13 -5.75 7.56
C ILE A 40 -0.88 -7.25 7.45
N TRP A 41 -0.44 -7.69 6.28
CA TRP A 41 -0.03 -9.06 6.01
C TRP A 41 1.35 -9.08 5.38
N GLU A 42 2.04 -10.20 5.56
CA GLU A 42 3.31 -10.49 4.92
C GLU A 42 3.26 -11.82 4.22
N GLN A 43 3.96 -11.89 3.09
CA GLN A 43 4.17 -13.13 2.37
C GLN A 43 5.64 -13.52 2.48
N ILE A 44 5.90 -14.62 3.17
CA ILE A 44 7.23 -15.18 3.33
C ILE A 44 7.64 -15.89 2.04
N MET A 45 8.87 -15.63 1.58
CA MET A 45 9.49 -16.35 0.48
C MET A 45 9.73 -17.79 0.90
N GLN A 46 9.05 -18.73 0.25
CA GLN A 46 9.28 -20.15 0.47
C GLN A 46 10.59 -20.58 -0.20
N ALA A 47 11.44 -21.29 0.53
CA ALA A 47 12.66 -21.88 -0.02
C ALA A 47 12.28 -22.94 -1.07
N SER A 48 13.02 -22.98 -2.19
CA SER A 48 12.80 -23.90 -3.29
C SER A 48 13.32 -25.33 -2.98
N ASP A 49 12.95 -25.90 -1.84
CA ASP A 49 13.38 -27.24 -1.41
C ASP A 49 12.45 -28.35 -1.93
N GLY A 50 11.84 -28.16 -3.10
CA GLY A 50 11.06 -29.19 -3.80
C GLY A 50 9.74 -29.60 -3.12
N LYS A 51 9.42 -29.05 -1.94
CA LYS A 51 8.10 -29.17 -1.32
C LYS A 51 7.30 -27.92 -1.65
N ALA A 52 6.33 -28.04 -2.56
CA ALA A 52 5.36 -27.00 -2.83
C ALA A 52 4.48 -26.80 -1.58
N ALA A 53 4.95 -26.00 -0.62
CA ALA A 53 4.10 -25.47 0.42
C ALA A 53 3.02 -24.60 -0.24
N GLN A 54 1.76 -24.78 0.17
CA GLN A 54 0.64 -24.09 -0.44
C GLN A 54 0.80 -22.58 -0.21
N TYR A 55 0.42 -21.75 -1.19
CA TYR A 55 0.52 -20.28 -1.10
C TYR A 55 -0.13 -19.70 0.18
N SER A 56 -1.18 -20.36 0.68
CA SER A 56 -1.86 -20.07 1.94
C SER A 56 -0.98 -20.21 3.18
N ASP A 57 0.02 -21.10 3.15
CA ASP A 57 0.92 -21.36 4.29
C ASP A 57 2.03 -20.32 4.40
N ALA A 58 2.22 -19.48 3.37
CA ALA A 58 3.26 -18.46 3.30
C ALA A 58 2.76 -17.04 3.64
N THR A 59 1.44 -16.85 3.79
CA THR A 59 0.83 -15.54 3.94
C THR A 59 0.25 -15.39 5.35
N HIS A 60 0.79 -14.45 6.12
CA HIS A 60 0.50 -14.34 7.56
C HIS A 60 -0.01 -12.95 7.93
N LYS A 61 -0.97 -12.91 8.85
CA LYS A 61 -1.41 -11.65 9.48
C LYS A 61 -0.30 -11.13 10.38
N VAL A 62 -0.02 -9.83 10.29
CA VAL A 62 0.95 -9.14 11.16
C VAL A 62 0.23 -8.37 12.25
N ALA A 63 -0.61 -7.39 11.87
CA ALA A 63 -1.31 -6.54 12.82
C ALA A 63 -2.55 -5.89 12.20
N PRO A 64 -3.69 -5.83 12.92
CA PRO A 64 -4.83 -5.00 12.54
C PRO A 64 -4.64 -3.54 12.98
N PHE A 65 -5.31 -2.61 12.31
CA PHE A 65 -5.47 -1.22 12.74
C PHE A 65 -6.83 -0.66 12.29
N GLY A 66 -7.48 0.11 13.16
CA GLY A 66 -8.78 0.73 12.89
C GLY A 66 -8.80 2.24 13.07
N THR A 67 -7.68 2.84 13.47
CA THR A 67 -7.55 4.28 13.76
C THR A 67 -6.34 4.85 13.03
N VAL A 68 -6.34 6.16 12.82
CA VAL A 68 -5.19 6.89 12.25
C VAL A 68 -3.96 6.74 13.14
N GLN A 69 -4.13 6.79 14.47
CA GLN A 69 -3.06 6.63 15.43
C GLN A 69 -2.42 5.25 15.34
N ASP A 70 -3.21 4.18 15.28
CA ASP A 70 -2.68 2.81 15.18
C ASP A 70 -2.01 2.57 13.83
N PHE A 71 -2.55 3.14 12.75
CA PHE A 71 -1.87 3.14 11.46
C PHE A 71 -0.46 3.72 11.57
N TRP A 72 -0.31 4.94 12.11
CA TRP A 72 1.01 5.57 12.22
C TRP A 72 1.96 4.87 13.19
N LYS A 73 1.45 4.25 14.28
CA LYS A 73 2.26 3.40 15.16
C LYS A 73 2.89 2.24 14.40
N LEU A 74 2.17 1.63 13.45
CA LEU A 74 2.67 0.51 12.65
C LEU A 74 3.50 0.99 11.46
N TRP A 75 2.98 1.95 10.69
CA TRP A 75 3.54 2.42 9.42
C TRP A 75 4.93 3.02 9.56
N ASN A 76 5.20 3.73 10.65
CA ASN A 76 6.51 4.32 10.92
C ASN A 76 7.64 3.30 11.12
N HIS A 77 7.29 2.02 11.33
CA HIS A 77 8.25 0.92 11.48
C HIS A 77 8.28 -0.02 10.27
N MET A 78 7.55 0.33 9.20
CA MET A 78 7.54 -0.43 7.96
C MET A 78 8.60 0.09 6.99
N PRO A 79 9.33 -0.80 6.28
CA PRO A 79 10.31 -0.38 5.29
C PRO A 79 9.60 0.32 4.12
N GLN A 80 10.26 1.33 3.56
CA GLN A 80 9.80 1.97 2.34
C GLN A 80 10.30 1.20 1.11
N PRO A 81 9.54 1.15 0.00
CA PRO A 81 9.94 0.36 -1.16
C PRO A 81 11.26 0.79 -1.80
N SER A 82 11.67 2.05 -1.70
CA SER A 82 12.96 2.51 -2.19
C SER A 82 14.14 1.79 -1.53
N GLU A 83 13.99 1.28 -0.31
CA GLU A 83 15.04 0.53 0.38
C GLU A 83 15.40 -0.76 -0.37
N LEU A 84 14.46 -1.34 -1.12
CA LEU A 84 14.70 -2.52 -1.96
C LEU A 84 15.66 -2.22 -3.14
N LEU A 85 15.81 -0.95 -3.54
CA LEU A 85 16.69 -0.57 -4.65
C LEU A 85 18.17 -0.75 -4.32
N ASP A 86 18.53 -0.71 -3.03
CA ASP A 86 19.91 -0.89 -2.54
C ASP A 86 20.31 -2.37 -2.42
N GLN A 87 19.71 -3.25 -3.22
CA GLN A 87 19.86 -4.72 -3.13
C GLN A 87 19.50 -5.31 -1.75
N LYS A 88 18.77 -4.56 -0.92
CA LYS A 88 18.26 -5.04 0.36
C LYS A 88 17.06 -5.97 0.11
N ARG A 89 16.82 -6.84 1.09
CA ARG A 89 15.63 -7.69 1.18
C ARG A 89 14.79 -7.23 2.35
N MET A 90 13.47 -7.29 2.22
CA MET A 90 12.61 -7.27 3.39
C MET A 90 12.81 -8.59 4.15
N VAL A 91 13.14 -8.49 5.43
CA VAL A 91 13.37 -9.66 6.28
C VAL A 91 12.65 -9.47 7.61
N ARG A 92 12.15 -10.57 8.17
CA ARG A 92 11.56 -10.63 9.51
C ARG A 92 12.33 -11.63 10.34
N GLU A 93 12.84 -11.17 11.47
CA GLU A 93 13.38 -12.06 12.49
C GLU A 93 12.23 -12.64 13.32
N GLN A 94 12.21 -13.96 13.45
CA GLN A 94 11.28 -14.71 14.29
C GLN A 94 12.08 -15.68 15.17
N PRO A 95 11.49 -16.24 16.24
CA PRO A 95 12.20 -17.16 17.12
C PRO A 95 12.81 -18.40 16.43
N ASP A 96 12.24 -18.79 15.29
CA ASP A 96 12.70 -19.91 14.46
C ASP A 96 13.71 -19.51 13.37
N GLY A 97 14.00 -18.22 13.22
CA GLY A 97 15.05 -17.71 12.33
C GLY A 97 14.69 -16.45 11.55
N LEU A 98 15.54 -16.13 10.57
CA LEU A 98 15.34 -15.00 9.66
C LEU A 98 14.52 -15.44 8.45
N HIS A 99 13.36 -14.82 8.25
CA HIS A 99 12.46 -15.08 7.14
C HIS A 99 12.54 -13.95 6.13
N VAL A 100 12.64 -14.29 4.85
CA VAL A 100 12.66 -13.30 3.78
C VAL A 100 11.22 -13.03 3.34
N ILE A 101 10.84 -11.76 3.22
CA ILE A 101 9.50 -11.33 2.86
C ILE A 101 9.49 -10.92 1.38
N ASP A 102 8.65 -11.55 0.57
CA ASP A 102 8.47 -11.24 -0.85
C ASP A 102 7.43 -10.14 -1.07
N ALA A 103 6.44 -10.03 -0.17
CA ALA A 103 5.42 -9.00 -0.28
C ALA A 103 4.90 -8.52 1.07
N ILE A 104 4.54 -7.24 1.10
CA ILE A 104 3.79 -6.58 2.17
C ILE A 104 2.42 -6.21 1.62
N MET A 105 1.37 -6.44 2.40
CA MET A 105 -0.01 -6.22 1.96
C MET A 105 -0.82 -5.54 3.06
N ILE A 106 -1.80 -4.74 2.67
CA ILE A 106 -2.80 -4.15 3.57
C ILE A 106 -4.17 -4.44 2.98
N PHE A 107 -4.97 -5.24 3.68
CA PHE A 107 -6.31 -5.65 3.24
C PHE A 107 -7.33 -5.31 4.31
N ARG A 108 -8.58 -5.08 3.92
CA ARG A 108 -9.66 -4.89 4.90
C ARG A 108 -9.77 -6.09 5.80
N ASP A 109 -10.13 -5.85 7.06
CA ASP A 109 -10.39 -6.94 7.99
C ASP A 109 -11.51 -7.85 7.46
N GLY A 110 -11.34 -9.14 7.69
CA GLY A 110 -12.20 -10.18 7.12
C GLY A 110 -11.94 -10.55 5.65
N ILE A 111 -11.03 -9.86 4.94
CA ILE A 111 -10.64 -10.19 3.56
C ILE A 111 -9.21 -10.72 3.53
N ARG A 112 -9.02 -11.95 3.04
CA ARG A 112 -7.68 -12.52 2.86
C ARG A 112 -7.03 -12.01 1.57
N PRO A 113 -5.71 -11.73 1.54
CA PRO A 113 -4.97 -11.29 0.35
C PRO A 113 -4.70 -12.44 -0.65
N GLU A 114 -5.77 -13.14 -1.02
CA GLU A 114 -5.75 -14.30 -1.91
C GLU A 114 -6.93 -14.20 -2.88
N TRP A 115 -6.82 -14.87 -4.03
CA TRP A 115 -7.82 -14.78 -5.10
C TRP A 115 -9.03 -15.68 -4.82
N GLU A 116 -8.92 -16.61 -3.88
CA GLU A 116 -9.96 -17.51 -3.41
C GLU A 116 -10.92 -16.84 -2.41
N ASP A 117 -10.51 -15.73 -1.79
CA ASP A 117 -11.38 -14.96 -0.91
C ASP A 117 -12.62 -14.50 -1.67
N LYS A 118 -13.79 -14.64 -1.04
CA LYS A 118 -15.10 -14.36 -1.67
C LYS A 118 -15.16 -12.98 -2.34
N LEU A 119 -14.57 -11.95 -1.74
CA LEU A 119 -14.61 -10.59 -2.28
C LEU A 119 -13.54 -10.34 -3.35
N ASN A 120 -12.47 -11.13 -3.37
CA ASN A 120 -11.43 -11.03 -4.38
C ASN A 120 -11.72 -11.92 -5.60
N ALA A 121 -12.43 -13.04 -5.43
CA ALA A 121 -12.63 -14.05 -6.47
C ALA A 121 -13.39 -13.52 -7.70
N SER A 122 -14.40 -12.67 -7.48
CA SER A 122 -15.13 -11.97 -8.56
C SER A 122 -14.46 -10.66 -8.99
N GLY A 123 -13.33 -10.33 -8.37
CA GLY A 123 -12.64 -9.05 -8.52
C GLY A 123 -11.45 -9.09 -9.46
N GLY A 124 -10.56 -8.13 -9.23
CA GLY A 124 -9.31 -8.00 -9.95
C GLY A 124 -8.33 -7.07 -9.22
N HIS A 125 -7.26 -6.71 -9.92
CA HIS A 125 -6.31 -5.73 -9.43
C HIS A 125 -5.77 -4.84 -10.54
N PHE A 126 -5.40 -3.62 -10.16
CA PHE A 126 -4.60 -2.71 -10.96
C PHE A 126 -3.13 -2.94 -10.64
N GLN A 127 -2.35 -3.35 -11.63
CA GLN A 127 -0.94 -3.69 -11.47
C GLN A 127 -0.05 -2.57 -12.02
N PHE A 128 0.82 -2.04 -11.17
CA PHE A 128 1.84 -1.07 -11.52
C PHE A 128 3.22 -1.71 -11.38
N GLN A 129 4.05 -1.62 -12.41
CA GLN A 129 5.44 -2.11 -12.38
C GLN A 129 6.38 -0.91 -12.38
N LEU A 130 7.02 -0.67 -11.24
CA LEU A 130 7.97 0.42 -11.02
C LEU A 130 9.40 -0.09 -11.23
N LYS A 131 10.19 0.65 -12.01
CA LYS A 131 11.59 0.28 -12.28
C LYS A 131 12.52 1.10 -11.38
N PRO A 132 13.73 0.64 -11.08
CA PRO A 132 14.72 1.42 -10.34
C PRO A 132 14.96 2.83 -10.93
N ALA A 133 14.89 2.95 -12.26
CA ALA A 133 15.03 4.21 -12.98
C ALA A 133 13.94 5.26 -12.67
N SER A 134 12.82 4.87 -12.04
CA SER A 134 11.82 5.81 -11.55
C SER A 134 12.33 6.67 -10.37
N GLY A 135 13.40 6.23 -9.69
CA GLY A 135 13.97 6.91 -8.53
C GLY A 135 13.26 6.56 -7.23
N GLY A 136 14.02 6.31 -6.15
CA GLY A 136 13.50 5.85 -4.86
C GLY A 136 12.41 6.75 -4.27
N GLY A 137 12.66 8.07 -4.19
CA GLY A 137 11.67 9.00 -3.64
C GLY A 137 10.33 9.02 -4.39
N GLN A 138 10.34 8.84 -5.71
CA GLN A 138 9.10 8.77 -6.49
C GLN A 138 8.34 7.46 -6.25
N ILE A 139 9.07 6.35 -6.08
CA ILE A 139 8.49 5.04 -5.75
C ILE A 139 7.82 5.09 -4.38
N ASP A 140 8.48 5.70 -3.38
CA ASP A 140 7.93 5.88 -2.05
C ASP A 140 6.71 6.80 -2.06
N GLU A 141 6.74 7.91 -2.81
CA GLU A 141 5.59 8.80 -2.97
C GLU A 141 4.38 8.06 -3.53
N TYR A 142 4.56 7.25 -4.58
CA TYR A 142 3.48 6.43 -5.16
C TYR A 142 2.90 5.44 -4.15
N TRP A 143 3.76 4.76 -3.39
CA TRP A 143 3.34 3.79 -2.38
C TRP A 143 2.55 4.46 -1.25
N ASN A 144 3.09 5.55 -0.69
CA ASN A 144 2.45 6.28 0.40
C ASN A 144 1.12 6.90 -0.04
N ASN A 145 1.06 7.49 -1.25
CA ASN A 145 -0.19 8.04 -1.79
C ASN A 145 -1.30 6.99 -1.88
N LEU A 146 -0.98 5.81 -2.43
CA LEU A 146 -1.95 4.73 -2.58
C LEU A 146 -2.44 4.21 -1.22
N VAL A 147 -1.52 3.99 -0.27
CA VAL A 147 -1.88 3.48 1.06
C VAL A 147 -2.72 4.51 1.81
N LEU A 148 -2.29 5.77 1.87
CA LEU A 148 -3.00 6.84 2.56
C LEU A 148 -4.36 7.13 1.92
N GLY A 149 -4.42 7.18 0.58
CA GLY A 149 -5.68 7.39 -0.14
C GLY A 149 -6.67 6.25 0.05
N MET A 150 -6.17 5.01 0.10
CA MET A 150 -6.99 3.83 0.36
C MET A 150 -7.54 3.82 1.80
N ILE A 151 -6.68 3.92 2.82
CA ILE A 151 -7.14 3.83 4.22
C ILE A 151 -7.96 5.05 4.64
N GLY A 152 -7.64 6.24 4.08
CA GLY A 152 -8.38 7.48 4.29
C GLY A 152 -9.72 7.52 3.53
N GLY A 153 -9.96 6.56 2.63
CA GLY A 153 -11.20 6.49 1.86
C GLY A 153 -11.39 7.65 0.90
N THR A 154 -10.32 8.12 0.26
CA THR A 154 -10.37 9.23 -0.71
C THR A 154 -10.33 8.77 -2.17
N ILE A 155 -10.10 7.48 -2.40
CA ILE A 155 -10.15 6.85 -3.73
C ILE A 155 -11.53 6.24 -3.94
N GLU A 156 -12.37 6.91 -4.73
CA GLU A 156 -13.73 6.45 -5.04
C GLU A 156 -13.76 5.48 -6.24
N PRO A 157 -14.73 4.55 -6.32
CA PRO A 157 -15.66 4.12 -5.27
C PRO A 157 -14.94 3.36 -4.15
N VAL A 158 -14.98 3.90 -2.92
CA VAL A 158 -14.15 3.39 -1.83
C VAL A 158 -14.45 1.93 -1.53
N ASP A 159 -15.73 1.58 -1.44
CA ASP A 159 -16.24 0.25 -1.08
C ASP A 159 -15.73 -0.88 -1.99
N MET A 160 -15.35 -0.58 -3.24
CA MET A 160 -14.79 -1.58 -4.15
C MET A 160 -13.39 -2.05 -3.78
N ILE A 161 -12.56 -1.22 -3.13
CA ILE A 161 -11.16 -1.56 -2.83
C ILE A 161 -11.09 -2.61 -1.72
N THR A 162 -10.44 -3.75 -1.96
CA THR A 162 -10.28 -4.81 -0.95
C THR A 162 -8.92 -4.74 -0.25
N GLY A 163 -7.89 -4.27 -0.94
CA GLY A 163 -6.56 -4.09 -0.36
C GLY A 163 -5.51 -3.59 -1.35
N VAL A 164 -4.28 -3.49 -0.87
CA VAL A 164 -3.10 -3.14 -1.66
C VAL A 164 -1.95 -4.09 -1.33
N ARG A 165 -1.09 -4.36 -2.31
CA ARG A 165 0.07 -5.23 -2.18
C ARG A 165 1.29 -4.61 -2.82
N LEU A 166 2.42 -4.70 -2.12
CA LEU A 166 3.75 -4.37 -2.59
C LEU A 166 4.57 -5.65 -2.69
N VAL A 167 5.13 -5.93 -3.87
CA VAL A 167 5.90 -7.15 -4.14
C VAL A 167 7.29 -6.78 -4.60
N ASP A 168 8.29 -7.34 -3.94
CA ASP A 168 9.68 -7.32 -4.39
C ASP A 168 9.82 -8.21 -5.63
N LYS A 169 10.14 -7.60 -6.78
CA LYS A 169 10.51 -8.30 -8.02
C LYS A 169 11.93 -7.90 -8.46
N LEU A 170 12.70 -7.24 -7.61
CA LEU A 170 14.11 -6.93 -7.84
C LEU A 170 14.97 -8.13 -7.47
N SER A 171 14.54 -8.91 -6.48
CA SER A 171 15.23 -10.09 -5.98
C SER A 171 14.31 -11.32 -5.96
N GLY A 172 14.86 -12.51 -5.69
CA GLY A 172 14.07 -13.76 -5.56
C GLY A 172 13.89 -14.59 -6.86
N PRO A 173 13.12 -15.69 -6.82
CA PRO A 173 13.02 -16.65 -7.94
C PRO A 173 12.17 -16.13 -9.12
N ARG A 174 11.35 -15.10 -8.90
CA ARG A 174 10.45 -14.51 -9.91
C ARG A 174 10.83 -13.06 -10.21
N GLN A 175 12.13 -12.78 -10.34
CA GLN A 175 12.66 -11.45 -10.66
C GLN A 175 12.05 -10.89 -11.96
N ALA A 176 11.73 -9.61 -11.94
CA ALA A 176 11.23 -8.84 -13.08
C ALA A 176 11.85 -7.43 -13.14
N ASN A 177 13.01 -7.23 -12.49
CA ASN A 177 13.76 -5.97 -12.43
C ASN A 177 12.88 -4.76 -12.06
N GLY A 178 12.13 -4.87 -10.97
CA GLY A 178 11.32 -3.76 -10.46
C GLY A 178 10.54 -4.10 -9.21
N ILE A 179 9.79 -3.13 -8.72
CA ILE A 179 8.84 -3.27 -7.61
C ILE A 179 7.45 -3.29 -8.22
N ARG A 180 6.59 -4.19 -7.76
CA ARG A 180 5.21 -4.25 -8.21
C ARG A 180 4.28 -3.77 -7.11
N ILE A 181 3.36 -2.88 -7.46
CA ILE A 181 2.25 -2.48 -6.60
C ILE A 181 0.95 -2.96 -7.24
N GLU A 182 0.08 -3.57 -6.45
CA GLU A 182 -1.23 -4.08 -6.88
C GLU A 182 -2.31 -3.46 -5.99
N VAL A 183 -3.29 -2.76 -6.56
CA VAL A 183 -4.50 -2.31 -5.84
C VAL A 183 -5.63 -3.26 -6.20
N TRP A 184 -6.14 -4.00 -5.22
CA TRP A 184 -7.14 -5.05 -5.38
C TRP A 184 -8.55 -4.49 -5.17
N PHE A 185 -9.50 -5.00 -5.95
CA PHE A 185 -10.89 -4.57 -5.91
C PHE A 185 -11.85 -5.72 -6.21
N THR A 186 -13.10 -5.60 -5.76
CA THR A 186 -14.20 -6.54 -6.06
C THR A 186 -14.96 -6.16 -7.35
N ASP A 187 -15.84 -7.05 -7.81
CA ASP A 187 -16.79 -6.81 -8.91
C ASP A 187 -16.13 -6.31 -10.21
N TYR A 188 -15.32 -7.18 -10.82
CA TYR A 188 -14.62 -6.86 -12.07
C TYR A 188 -15.55 -6.62 -13.26
N ASP A 189 -16.74 -7.25 -13.24
CA ASP A 189 -17.70 -7.20 -14.34
C ASP A 189 -18.40 -5.83 -14.44
N ASN A 190 -18.43 -5.06 -13.34
CA ASN A 190 -18.89 -3.68 -13.34
C ASN A 190 -17.86 -2.72 -13.96
N THR A 191 -17.68 -2.84 -15.27
CA THR A 191 -16.68 -2.11 -16.05
C THR A 191 -16.72 -0.59 -15.87
N THR A 192 -17.90 0.01 -15.68
CA THR A 192 -18.05 1.45 -15.41
C THR A 192 -17.42 1.84 -14.08
N ALA A 193 -17.71 1.07 -13.01
CA ALA A 193 -17.15 1.33 -11.69
C ALA A 193 -15.64 1.02 -11.65
N VAL A 194 -15.20 -0.06 -12.30
CA VAL A 194 -13.78 -0.41 -12.46
C VAL A 194 -13.00 0.69 -13.18
N ASN A 195 -13.54 1.24 -14.28
CA ASN A 195 -12.89 2.33 -15.01
C ASN A 195 -12.80 3.62 -14.17
N THR A 196 -13.84 3.90 -13.39
CA THR A 196 -13.87 5.04 -12.46
C THR A 196 -12.82 4.87 -11.36
N LEU A 197 -12.77 3.67 -10.75
CA LEU A 197 -11.80 3.33 -9.73
C LEU A 197 -10.37 3.44 -10.27
N LYS A 198 -10.11 2.86 -11.46
CA LYS A 198 -8.80 2.92 -12.11
C LYS A 198 -8.30 4.36 -12.24
N LYS A 199 -9.14 5.24 -12.79
CA LYS A 199 -8.82 6.66 -12.98
C LYS A 199 -8.48 7.35 -11.66
N ASN A 200 -9.24 7.04 -10.60
CA ASN A 200 -9.01 7.64 -9.28
C ASN A 200 -7.76 7.09 -8.59
N VAL A 201 -7.47 5.80 -8.74
CA VAL A 201 -6.23 5.17 -8.29
C VAL A 201 -5.02 5.80 -9.00
N GLU A 202 -5.06 5.93 -10.32
CA GLU A 202 -4.01 6.55 -11.12
C GLU A 202 -3.78 8.02 -10.73
N LYS A 203 -4.87 8.77 -10.55
CA LYS A 203 -4.82 10.16 -10.08
C LYS A 203 -4.16 10.26 -8.71
N CYS A 204 -4.65 9.47 -7.74
CA CYS A 204 -4.14 9.45 -6.37
C CYS A 204 -2.66 9.09 -6.34
N MET A 205 -2.28 7.99 -7.00
CA MET A 205 -0.89 7.53 -7.08
C MET A 205 0.03 8.64 -7.56
N ALA A 206 -0.32 9.29 -8.68
CA ALA A 206 0.54 10.27 -9.33
C ALA A 206 0.39 11.71 -8.84
N THR A 207 -0.45 12.01 -7.84
CA THR A 207 -0.54 13.36 -7.26
C THR A 207 0.69 13.61 -6.40
N ARG A 208 1.49 14.62 -6.72
CA ARG A 208 2.70 14.96 -5.96
C ARG A 208 2.35 15.70 -4.66
N LEU A 209 3.31 15.78 -3.74
CA LEU A 209 3.13 16.52 -2.48
C LEU A 209 2.70 17.99 -2.64
N ASP A 210 3.06 18.64 -3.75
CA ASP A 210 2.65 20.02 -4.06
C ASP A 210 1.26 20.10 -4.71
N GLY A 211 0.56 18.98 -4.86
CA GLY A 211 -0.76 18.86 -5.47
C GLY A 211 -0.73 18.79 -7.00
N VAL A 212 0.45 18.88 -7.64
CA VAL A 212 0.57 18.78 -9.10
C VAL A 212 0.40 17.34 -9.54
N GLN A 213 -0.25 17.13 -10.68
CA GLN A 213 -0.36 15.80 -11.29
C GLN A 213 0.97 15.40 -11.94
N GLY A 214 1.59 14.35 -11.41
CA GLY A 214 2.77 13.69 -11.96
C GLY A 214 2.47 12.68 -13.06
N ILE A 215 3.49 11.92 -13.43
CA ILE A 215 3.39 10.89 -14.48
C ILE A 215 2.78 9.63 -13.89
N VAL A 216 1.65 9.19 -14.43
CA VAL A 216 1.03 7.92 -14.06
C VAL A 216 1.87 6.75 -14.59
N PRO A 217 2.36 5.83 -13.75
CA PRO A 217 3.03 4.62 -14.21
C PRO A 217 2.09 3.74 -15.03
N LYS A 218 2.63 2.92 -15.93
CA LYS A 218 1.80 1.99 -16.71
C LYS A 218 0.98 1.09 -15.78
N CYS A 219 -0.33 1.07 -15.99
CA CYS A 219 -1.30 0.30 -15.23
C CYS A 219 -1.97 -0.78 -16.08
N ASP A 220 -1.78 -2.04 -15.70
CA ASP A 220 -2.45 -3.19 -16.30
C ASP A 220 -3.57 -3.67 -15.35
N ALA A 221 -4.83 -3.65 -15.80
CA ALA A 221 -5.95 -4.22 -15.05
C ALA A 221 -6.05 -5.74 -15.32
N LYS A 222 -6.17 -6.55 -14.28
CA LYS A 222 -6.24 -8.01 -14.37
C LYS A 222 -7.41 -8.55 -13.57
N THR A 223 -8.14 -9.51 -14.14
CA THR A 223 -9.19 -10.26 -13.44
C THR A 223 -8.59 -11.42 -12.64
N HIS A 224 -9.20 -11.76 -11.51
CA HIS A 224 -8.82 -12.94 -10.73
C HIS A 224 -9.43 -14.24 -11.28
N GLN A 225 -10.51 -14.16 -12.08
CA GLN A 225 -11.17 -15.34 -12.66
C GLN A 225 -10.28 -16.13 -13.63
N SER A 226 -9.36 -15.45 -14.35
CA SER A 226 -8.42 -16.13 -15.25
C SER A 226 -7.35 -16.93 -14.52
N SER A 227 -7.10 -16.65 -13.24
CA SER A 227 -6.08 -17.31 -12.44
C SER A 227 -6.52 -18.68 -11.89
N GLN A 228 -7.81 -19.02 -12.01
CA GLN A 228 -8.37 -20.30 -11.55
C GLN A 228 -8.13 -21.48 -12.51
N LYS A 229 -7.48 -21.26 -13.67
CA LYS A 229 -7.30 -22.26 -14.72
C LYS A 229 -5.92 -22.95 -14.74
N HIS A 230 -5.10 -22.77 -13.70
CA HIS A 230 -3.79 -23.43 -13.59
C HIS A 230 -3.61 -24.14 -12.26
#